data_AF-A0A969VUP0-F1
#
_entry.id   AF-A0A969VUP0-F1
#
_cell.length_a   1.000
_cell.length_b   1.000
_cell.length_c   1.000
_cell.angle_alpha   90.00
_cell.angle_beta   90.00
_cell.angle_gamma   90.00
#
_symmetry.space_group_name_H-M   'P 1'
#
loop_
_entity.id
_entity.type
_entity.pdbx_description
1 polymer ?
#
loop_
_entity_poly.entity_id
_entity_poly.type
_entity_poly.pdbx_seq_one_letter_code
_entity_poly.pdbx_strand_id
1 'polypeptide(L)' 'FGSGFNSVTGDFSKGSSGFLIENGEVTYPISEITVAGNIKNMFREIKLANDLEFRSRINSPTIRINNISIAGK' A
#
# COMPACT_ATOMS: atom_id res chain seq x y z
N PHE A 1 -6.90 -13.65 4.69
CA PHE A 1 -6.14 -12.97 3.62
C PHE A 1 -4.76 -13.60 3.45
N GLY A 2 -4.60 -14.47 2.44
CA GLY A 2 -3.42 -15.32 2.24
C GLY A 2 -2.08 -14.58 2.14
N SER A 3 -1.00 -15.33 2.34
CA SER A 3 0.39 -14.90 2.23
C SER A 3 0.74 -14.62 0.77
N GLY A 4 0.43 -13.42 0.27
CA GLY A 4 0.94 -12.98 -1.03
C GLY A 4 2.22 -12.17 -0.88
N PHE A 5 3.24 -12.76 -0.28
CA PHE A 5 4.60 -12.26 -0.41
C PHE A 5 5.52 -13.43 -0.73
N ASN A 6 6.25 -13.31 -1.84
CA ASN A 6 7.32 -14.22 -2.22
C ASN A 6 8.66 -13.52 -1.97
N SER A 7 9.42 -13.98 -0.99
CA SER A 7 10.72 -13.38 -0.64
C SER A 7 11.82 -13.65 -1.67
N VAL A 8 11.65 -14.66 -2.53
CA VAL A 8 12.63 -15.02 -3.57
C VAL A 8 12.48 -14.08 -4.76
N THR A 9 11.25 -13.92 -5.26
CA THR A 9 10.97 -13.08 -6.45
C THR A 9 10.71 -11.62 -6.09
N GLY A 10 10.25 -11.36 -4.86
CA GLY A 10 9.78 -10.06 -4.40
C GLY A 10 8.33 -9.76 -4.76
N ASP A 11 7.58 -10.74 -5.28
CA ASP A 11 6.19 -10.53 -5.66
C ASP A 11 5.31 -10.38 -4.43
N PHE A 12 4.46 -9.36 -4.45
CA PHE A 12 3.56 -8.96 -3.39
C PHE A 12 2.13 -8.92 -3.92
N SER A 13 1.19 -9.44 -3.14
CA SER A 13 -0.24 -9.45 -3.40
C SER A 13 -1.00 -9.54 -2.07
N LYS A 14 -1.87 -8.58 -1.79
CA LYS A 14 -2.64 -8.58 -0.55
C LYS A 14 -4.03 -7.98 -0.74
N GLY A 15 -5.03 -8.73 -0.28
CA GLY A 15 -6.39 -8.21 -0.10
C GLY A 15 -6.38 -7.04 0.88
N SER A 16 -6.97 -5.93 0.48
CA SER A 16 -6.93 -4.64 1.15
C SER A 16 -8.31 -3.97 1.16
N SER A 17 -8.46 -2.96 2.00
CA SER A 17 -9.64 -2.10 2.15
C SER A 17 -9.18 -0.73 2.61
N GLY A 18 -9.95 0.31 2.31
CA GLY A 18 -9.59 1.67 2.67
C GLY A 18 -10.59 2.67 2.13
N PHE A 19 -10.08 3.82 1.69
CA PHE A 19 -10.89 4.88 1.10
C PHE A 19 -10.32 5.30 -0.25
N LEU A 20 -11.21 5.64 -1.17
CA LEU A 20 -10.81 6.26 -2.42
C LEU A 20 -10.51 7.75 -2.17
N ILE A 21 -9.45 8.25 -2.81
CA ILE A 21 -9.07 9.66 -2.77
C ILE A 21 -9.17 10.22 -4.19
N GLU A 22 -10.06 11.18 -4.40
CA GLU A 22 -10.28 11.84 -5.68
C GLU A 22 -10.09 13.35 -5.49
N ASN A 23 -9.32 13.98 -6.39
CA ASN A 23 -9.00 15.42 -6.30
C ASN A 23 -8.40 15.88 -4.96
N GLY A 24 -7.75 14.96 -4.22
CA GLY A 24 -7.16 15.25 -2.92
C GLY A 24 -8.11 15.07 -1.73
N GLU A 25 -9.36 14.67 -1.97
CA GLU A 25 -10.36 14.44 -0.93
C GLU A 25 -10.73 12.97 -0.82
N VAL A 26 -10.98 12.50 0.40
CA VAL A 26 -11.51 11.16 0.65
C VAL A 26 -12.97 11.12 0.23
N THR A 27 -13.33 10.22 -0.69
CA THR A 27 -14.68 10.16 -1.26
C THR A 27 -15.55 9.09 -0.63
N TYR A 28 -15.23 7.81 -0.84
CA TYR A 28 -16.03 6.70 -0.29
C TYR A 28 -15.17 5.50 0.13
N PRO A 29 -15.65 4.67 1.08
CA PRO A 29 -14.94 3.48 1.51
C PRO A 29 -14.94 2.42 0.40
N ILE A 30 -13.81 1.74 0.25
CA ILE A 30 -13.62 0.62 -0.68
C ILE A 30 -13.15 -0.63 0.06
N SER A 31 -13.61 -1.79 -0.38
CA SER A 31 -13.27 -3.08 0.19
C SER A 31 -13.08 -4.12 -0.92
N GLU A 32 -12.60 -5.31 -0.55
CA GLU A 32 -12.44 -6.44 -1.47
C GLU A 32 -11.51 -6.15 -2.67
N ILE A 33 -10.59 -5.19 -2.51
CA ILE A 33 -9.55 -4.91 -3.49
C ILE A 33 -8.31 -5.75 -3.20
N THR A 34 -7.54 -6.03 -4.24
CA THR A 34 -6.23 -6.69 -4.17
C THR A 34 -5.18 -5.73 -4.67
N VAL A 35 -4.20 -5.47 -3.82
CA VAL A 35 -3.02 -4.68 -4.15
C VAL A 35 -1.89 -5.62 -4.51
N ALA A 36 -1.35 -5.52 -5.72
CA ALA A 36 -0.30 -6.39 -6.22
C ALA A 36 0.85 -5.61 -6.88
N GLY A 37 2.05 -6.17 -6.83
CA GLY A 37 3.26 -5.58 -7.42
C GLY A 37 4.52 -6.31 -7.02
N ASN A 38 5.68 -5.78 -7.40
CA ASN A 38 6.97 -6.26 -6.91
C ASN A 38 7.50 -5.29 -5.85
N ILE A 39 7.89 -5.81 -4.69
CA ILE A 39 8.28 -5.01 -3.55
C ILE A 39 9.49 -4.11 -3.85
N LYS A 40 10.43 -4.56 -4.71
CA LYS A 40 11.60 -3.76 -5.11
C LYS A 40 11.19 -2.50 -5.87
N ASN A 41 10.18 -2.62 -6.73
CA ASN A 41 9.65 -1.49 -7.48
C ASN A 41 8.83 -0.58 -6.57
N MET A 42 8.01 -1.16 -5.70
CA MET A 42 7.23 -0.41 -4.71
C MET A 42 8.13 0.47 -3.83
N PHE A 43 9.22 -0.08 -3.29
CA PHE A 43 10.19 0.66 -2.46
C PHE A 43 10.86 1.82 -3.20
N ARG A 44 11.11 1.69 -4.51
CA ARG A 44 11.71 2.77 -5.33
C ARG A 44 10.76 3.95 -5.54
N GLU A 45 9.46 3.70 -5.48
CA GLU A 45 8.40 4.69 -5.73
C GLU A 45 7.82 5.29 -4.45
N ILE A 46 8.40 4.97 -3.28
CA ILE A 46 7.93 5.47 -1.99
C ILE A 46 8.15 6.98 -1.89
N LYS A 47 7.08 7.69 -1.52
CA LYS A 47 7.13 9.04 -0.96
C LYS A 47 6.64 9.00 0.48
N LEU A 48 7.45 9.55 1.38
CA LEU A 48 7.14 9.63 2.80
C LEU A 48 6.38 10.92 3.10
N ALA A 49 5.40 10.84 3.98
CA ALA A 49 4.80 12.00 4.62
C ALA A 49 5.66 12.48 5.81
N ASN A 50 5.28 13.63 6.36
CA ASN A 50 5.95 14.27 7.50
C ASN A 50 5.25 13.99 8.85
N ASP A 51 4.54 12.86 8.95
CA ASP A 51 3.67 12.48 10.08
C ASP A 51 4.21 11.27 10.86
N LEU A 52 5.54 11.11 10.93
CA LEU A 52 6.16 10.03 11.68
C LEU A 52 5.85 10.16 13.18
N GLU A 53 5.29 9.09 13.75
CA GLU A 53 5.04 8.97 15.19
C GLU A 53 5.71 7.72 15.76
N PHE A 54 6.30 7.85 16.96
CA PHE A 54 6.96 6.74 17.66
C PHE A 54 5.98 6.01 18.57
N ARG A 55 5.45 4.89 18.09
CA ARG A 55 4.44 4.07 18.79
C ARG A 55 4.91 2.66 19.13
N SER A 56 5.97 2.18 18.49
CA SER A 56 6.51 0.83 18.72
C SER A 56 8.02 0.74 18.48
N ARG A 57 8.59 -0.47 18.48
CA ARG A 57 10.00 -0.70 18.12
C ARG A 57 10.30 -0.38 16.65
N ILE A 58 9.30 -0.49 15.77
CA ILE A 58 9.41 -0.17 14.34
C ILE A 58 8.33 0.86 14.02
N ASN A 59 8.73 2.00 13.45
CA ASN A 59 7.82 3.09 13.14
C ASN A 59 8.02 3.53 11.69
N SER A 60 6.96 4.05 11.09
CA SER A 60 6.96 4.57 9.72
C SER A 60 6.00 5.75 9.67
N PRO A 61 6.32 6.82 8.92
CA PRO A 61 5.30 7.78 8.53
C PRO A 61 4.31 7.14 7.55
N THR A 62 3.29 7.89 7.16
CA THR A 62 2.44 7.53 6.02
C THR A 62 3.28 7.41 4.76
N ILE A 63 3.05 6.33 4.00
CA ILE A 63 3.76 6.02 2.76
C ILE A 63 2.79 6.13 1.59
N ARG A 64 3.18 6.88 0.56
CA ARG A 64 2.52 6.88 -0.75
C ARG A 64 3.38 6.13 -1.75
N ILE A 65 2.76 5.24 -2.53
CA ILE A 65 3.38 4.53 -3.65
C ILE A 65 2.59 4.90 -4.90
N ASN A 66 3.26 5.43 -5.92
CA ASN A 66 2.54 5.92 -7.12
C ASN A 66 2.15 4.81 -8.08
N ASN A 67 2.97 3.78 -8.23
CA ASN A 67 2.80 2.79 -9.28
C ASN A 67 2.55 1.41 -8.68
N ILE A 68 1.28 1.09 -8.47
CA ILE A 68 0.84 -0.18 -7.89
C ILE A 68 -0.38 -0.72 -8.63
N SER A 69 -0.44 -2.03 -8.83
CA SER A 69 -1.59 -2.65 -9.48
C SER A 69 -2.68 -2.87 -8.45
N ILE A 70 -3.87 -2.37 -8.74
CA ILE A 70 -5.07 -2.59 -7.95
C ILE A 70 -6.03 -3.41 -8.80
N ALA A 71 -6.47 -4.55 -8.27
CA ALA A 71 -7.45 -5.43 -8.89
C ALA A 71 -8.65 -5.58 -7.93
N GLY A 72 -9.85 -5.35 -8.41
CA GLY A 72 -11.06 -5.34 -7.59
C GLY A 72 -12.17 -4.60 -8.33
N LYS A 73 -13.38 -4.61 -7.77
CA LYS A 73 -14.54 -3.93 -8.35
C LYS A 73 -15.08 -2.89 -7.38
#